data_AF-K2NIL2-F1
#
_entry.id   AF-K2NIL2-F1
#
_cell.length_a   1.000
_cell.length_b   1.000
_cell.length_c   1.000
_cell.angle_alpha   90.00
_cell.angle_beta   90.00
_cell.angle_gamma   90.00
#
_symmetry.space_group_name_H-M   'P 1'
#
loop_
_entity.id
_entity.type
_entity.pdbx_description
1 polymer ?
#
loop_
_entity_poly.entity_id
_entity_poly.type
_entity_poly.pdbx_seq_one_letter_code
_entity_poly.pdbx_strand_id
1 'polypeptide(L)'
;GSDIYMLAGNYSRTAATNPQGSGASEWVLLLVKGEVSGEDDSNKKIQWNKSQRLTGTFPEGEQDSLMQLVGGGGSGVKMEDGTLVFPVEGTKKRESENDGKTVSLLMYTSDDSSWKLSTGMSDGGCSDPSVVEWEKDKLMMMTACDDGRRRVYEIGDKGDSWTEALGTLSRVWGNKHKGHEKGIGSGFITATVGGDKKKVMLVTLPVYSKEKEDEDNEEKEKSELHLWLTDNTHIVDIGPVSEKGEDDVTASSLLYESAVSGDSNQEEKLIALYEKKKKGDGESTHGLWSVRLSEQLQRVKDVVATWKKVDGIVSKLCPTQVLRRVPQLEMSAALLISRMGWLAFCPAN
;
A
#
# COMPACT_ATOMS: atom_id res chain seq x y z
N GLY A 1 19.74 -7.06 0.34
CA GLY A 1 20.70 -6.81 1.44
C GLY A 1 20.29 -7.64 2.62
N SER A 2 21.15 -7.77 3.63
CA SER A 2 20.87 -8.48 4.89
C SER A 2 20.27 -7.59 5.98
N ASP A 3 20.20 -6.27 5.75
CA ASP A 3 19.72 -5.30 6.74
C ASP A 3 18.18 -5.22 6.79
N ILE A 4 17.65 -5.08 8.00
CA ILE A 4 16.25 -4.80 8.31
C ILE A 4 16.17 -3.44 9.00
N TYR A 5 15.31 -2.55 8.50
CA TYR A 5 15.05 -1.25 9.10
C TYR A 5 13.62 -1.23 9.62
N MET A 6 13.44 -0.83 10.87
CA MET A 6 12.14 -0.77 11.53
C MET A 6 11.95 0.61 12.16
N LEU A 7 10.83 1.26 11.84
CA LEU A 7 10.41 2.50 12.47
C LEU A 7 9.33 2.21 13.50
N ALA A 8 9.52 2.67 14.74
CA ALA A 8 8.58 2.46 15.83
C ALA A 8 8.37 3.74 16.65
N GLY A 9 7.14 3.97 17.10
CA GLY A 9 6.85 5.01 18.10
C GLY A 9 7.20 4.53 19.51
N ASN A 10 7.92 5.35 20.27
CA ASN A 10 8.19 5.14 21.67
C ASN A 10 7.45 6.19 22.49
N TYR A 11 6.54 5.73 23.35
CA TYR A 11 5.65 6.57 24.15
C TYR A 11 5.99 6.41 25.62
N SER A 12 6.01 7.52 26.36
CA SER A 12 5.97 7.45 27.82
C SER A 12 4.65 6.81 28.28
N ARG A 13 4.61 6.31 29.51
CA ARG A 13 3.38 5.75 30.10
C ARG A 13 2.23 6.76 30.15
N THR A 14 2.53 8.05 30.28
CA THR A 14 1.55 9.15 30.29
C THR A 14 1.02 9.47 28.90
N ALA A 15 1.89 9.45 27.88
CA ALA A 15 1.48 9.66 26.49
C ALA A 15 0.65 8.50 25.92
N ALA A 16 0.89 7.27 26.36
CA ALA A 16 0.14 6.10 25.92
C ALA A 16 -1.34 6.12 26.39
N THR A 17 -1.65 6.78 27.52
CA THR A 17 -3.00 6.81 28.09
C THR A 17 -3.77 8.10 27.78
N ASN A 18 -3.08 9.21 27.46
CA ASN A 18 -3.70 10.48 27.09
C ASN A 18 -2.98 11.16 25.89
N PRO A 19 -3.16 10.66 24.65
CA PRO A 19 -2.46 11.18 23.47
C PRO A 19 -2.76 12.65 23.14
N GLN A 20 -3.94 13.15 23.52
CA GLN A 20 -4.36 14.55 23.27
C GLN A 20 -3.80 15.55 24.30
N GLY A 21 -3.27 15.07 25.43
CA GLY A 21 -2.72 15.91 26.50
C GLY A 21 -1.20 15.86 26.63
N SER A 22 -0.54 14.99 25.86
CA SER A 22 0.90 14.80 25.91
C SER A 22 1.62 15.83 25.02
N GLY A 23 2.65 16.45 25.58
CA GLY A 23 3.55 17.34 24.82
C GLY A 23 4.57 16.53 23.99
N ALA A 24 5.23 17.21 23.05
CA ALA A 24 6.28 16.63 22.20
C ALA A 24 7.43 15.93 22.98
N SER A 25 7.60 16.24 24.27
CA SER A 25 8.59 15.62 25.16
C SER A 25 8.24 14.20 25.64
N GLU A 26 7.03 13.71 25.39
CA GLU A 26 6.55 12.41 25.90
C GLU A 26 6.49 11.30 24.84
N TRP A 27 6.93 11.59 23.61
CA TRP A 27 6.88 10.67 22.48
C TRP A 27 8.07 10.86 21.52
N VAL A 28 8.61 9.76 20.96
CA VAL A 28 9.77 9.77 20.05
C VAL A 28 9.64 8.68 18.98
N LEU A 29 9.96 9.00 17.71
CA LEU A 29 10.24 7.99 16.68
C LEU A 29 11.62 7.36 16.87
N LEU A 30 11.64 6.03 16.89
CA LEU A 30 12.83 5.20 16.95
C LEU A 30 13.03 4.47 15.62
N LEU A 31 14.21 4.63 15.03
CA LEU A 31 14.70 3.75 13.98
C LEU A 31 15.53 2.64 14.62
N VAL A 32 15.24 1.40 14.26
CA VAL A 32 16.00 0.21 14.67
C VAL A 32 16.57 -0.47 13.43
N LYS A 33 17.86 -0.77 13.45
CA LYS A 33 18.54 -1.55 12.41
C LYS A 33 18.88 -2.95 12.93
N GLY A 34 18.40 -3.96 12.21
CA GLY A 34 18.75 -5.35 12.39
C GLY A 34 19.57 -5.86 11.20
N GLU A 35 20.36 -6.91 11.43
CA GLU A 35 21.15 -7.58 10.40
C GLU A 35 20.84 -9.08 10.41
N VAL A 36 20.48 -9.61 9.25
CA VAL A 36 20.28 -11.04 9.03
C VAL A 36 21.63 -11.68 8.74
N SER A 37 22.00 -12.68 9.55
CA SER A 37 23.25 -13.44 9.43
C SER A 37 22.99 -14.94 9.37
N GLY A 38 23.96 -15.71 8.89
CA GLY A 38 23.86 -17.17 8.73
C GLY A 38 23.70 -17.57 7.26
N GLU A 39 24.54 -18.51 6.81
CA GLU A 39 24.60 -18.96 5.41
C GLU A 39 23.51 -20.01 5.09
N ASP A 40 23.19 -20.88 6.05
CA ASP A 40 22.19 -21.95 5.90
C ASP A 40 20.85 -21.59 6.57
N ASP A 41 19.75 -22.08 5.99
CA ASP A 41 18.38 -21.85 6.50
C ASP A 41 18.19 -22.23 7.98
N SER A 42 18.92 -23.23 8.49
CA SER A 42 18.83 -23.67 9.89
C SER A 42 19.54 -22.75 10.88
N ASN A 43 20.41 -21.86 10.41
CA ASN A 43 21.28 -21.02 11.25
C ASN A 43 21.04 -19.52 11.06
N LYS A 44 20.01 -19.14 10.29
CA LYS A 44 19.63 -17.74 10.08
C LYS A 44 19.26 -17.09 11.40
N LYS A 45 19.88 -15.93 11.70
CA LYS A 45 19.66 -15.14 12.91
C LYS A 45 19.49 -13.69 12.56
N ILE A 46 18.67 -12.99 13.35
CA ILE A 46 18.52 -11.54 13.26
C ILE A 46 19.20 -10.92 14.48
N GLN A 47 20.18 -10.08 14.25
CA GLN A 47 20.85 -9.33 15.31
C GLN A 47 20.42 -7.86 15.26
N TRP A 48 19.80 -7.37 16.33
CA TRP A 48 19.40 -5.97 16.45
C TRP A 48 20.53 -5.14 17.05
N ASN A 49 21.12 -4.25 16.23
CA ASN A 49 22.42 -3.65 16.53
C ASN A 49 22.35 -2.16 16.91
N LYS A 50 21.47 -1.39 16.26
CA LYS A 50 21.42 0.08 16.41
C LYS A 50 20.00 0.54 16.65
N SER A 51 19.80 1.40 17.64
CA SER A 51 18.60 2.21 17.80
C SER A 51 18.96 3.69 17.75
N GLN A 52 18.25 4.45 16.94
CA GLN A 52 18.45 5.89 16.76
C GLN A 52 17.13 6.61 17.03
N ARG A 53 17.17 7.62 17.91
CA ARG A 53 16.06 8.57 18.06
C ARG A 53 16.07 9.52 16.88
N LEU A 54 14.91 9.72 16.27
CA LEU A 54 14.72 10.69 15.18
C LEU A 54 14.20 12.05 15.69
N THR A 55 14.16 12.27 17.01
CA THR A 55 13.78 13.54 17.63
C THR A 55 14.64 14.70 17.13
N GLY A 56 14.02 15.78 16.64
CA GLY A 56 14.71 16.98 16.16
C GLY A 56 15.43 16.85 14.81
N THR A 57 15.15 15.80 14.03
CA THR A 57 15.73 15.61 12.68
C THR A 57 15.04 16.48 11.63
N PHE A 58 13.85 17.00 11.94
CA PHE A 58 13.05 17.83 11.05
C PHE A 58 13.18 19.31 11.46
N PRO A 59 13.32 20.25 10.51
CA PRO A 59 13.45 21.67 10.82
C PRO A 59 12.29 22.18 11.68
N GLU A 60 12.56 23.10 12.62
CA GLU A 60 11.55 23.68 13.53
C GLU A 60 10.30 24.16 12.78
N GLY A 61 10.45 24.76 11.59
CA GLY A 61 9.33 25.26 10.79
C GLY A 61 8.41 24.20 10.14
N GLU A 62 8.89 22.97 9.88
CA GLU A 62 8.05 21.87 9.38
C GLU A 62 7.34 21.13 10.53
N GLN A 63 8.01 21.02 11.68
CA GLN A 63 7.41 20.49 12.91
C GLN A 63 6.38 21.44 13.52
N ASP A 64 6.51 22.75 13.30
CA ASP A 64 5.61 23.73 13.91
C ASP A 64 4.14 23.49 13.52
N SER A 65 3.86 22.90 12.37
CA SER A 65 2.51 22.54 11.94
C SER A 65 2.06 21.14 12.36
N LEU A 66 2.95 20.24 12.78
CA LEU A 66 2.63 18.84 13.12
C LEU A 66 2.87 18.57 14.60
N MET A 67 1.80 18.31 15.36
CA MET A 67 1.85 18.02 16.80
C MET A 67 2.42 16.63 17.12
N GLN A 68 2.28 15.66 16.22
CA GLN A 68 2.69 14.27 16.42
C GLN A 68 2.95 13.60 15.07
N LEU A 69 4.05 12.83 14.94
CA LEU A 69 4.45 12.16 13.69
C LEU A 69 4.64 10.65 13.90
N VAL A 70 3.63 9.81 13.71
CA VAL A 70 3.73 8.36 13.98
C VAL A 70 4.13 7.57 12.72
N GLY A 71 4.62 6.34 12.89
CA GLY A 71 4.78 5.44 11.75
C GLY A 71 3.41 5.01 11.23
N GLY A 72 3.24 4.93 9.89
CA GLY A 72 1.96 4.55 9.28
C GLY A 72 1.63 3.05 9.32
N GLY A 73 2.50 2.25 9.95
CA GLY A 73 2.40 0.79 9.94
C GLY A 73 2.82 0.15 8.62
N GLY A 74 2.70 -1.18 8.55
CA GLY A 74 3.01 -1.94 7.34
C GLY A 74 4.50 -1.94 6.95
N SER A 75 4.76 -1.97 5.65
CA SER A 75 6.10 -2.09 5.06
C SER A 75 6.55 -0.78 4.42
N GLY A 76 7.80 -0.39 4.69
CA GLY A 76 8.50 0.62 3.89
C GLY A 76 9.07 0.04 2.59
N VAL A 77 9.68 0.90 1.78
CA VAL A 77 10.27 0.54 0.49
C VAL A 77 11.73 0.92 0.45
N LYS A 78 12.56 0.04 -0.14
CA LYS A 78 13.88 0.41 -0.63
C LYS A 78 13.77 0.64 -2.13
N MET A 79 14.01 1.88 -2.56
CA MET A 79 13.96 2.28 -3.96
C MET A 79 15.14 1.70 -4.76
N GLU A 80 15.03 1.71 -6.08
CA GLU A 80 16.11 1.27 -6.99
C GLU A 80 17.42 2.05 -6.78
N ASP A 81 17.34 3.35 -6.44
CA ASP A 81 18.49 4.20 -6.15
C ASP A 81 19.13 3.94 -4.76
N GLY A 82 18.53 3.03 -3.98
CA GLY A 82 18.96 2.66 -2.64
C GLY A 82 18.30 3.45 -1.52
N THR A 83 17.50 4.48 -1.82
CA THR A 83 16.78 5.29 -0.83
C THR A 83 15.80 4.42 -0.04
N LEU A 84 15.84 4.55 1.29
CA LEU A 84 14.87 3.94 2.18
C LEU A 84 13.71 4.91 2.41
N VAL A 85 12.49 4.40 2.35
CA VAL A 85 11.27 5.20 2.48
C VAL A 85 10.31 4.51 3.44
N PHE A 86 9.86 5.25 4.44
CA PHE A 86 8.79 4.85 5.36
C PHE A 86 7.57 5.74 5.19
N PRO A 87 6.37 5.15 5.11
CA PRO A 87 5.15 5.93 5.23
C PRO A 87 4.92 6.30 6.71
N VAL A 88 4.57 7.56 6.95
CA VAL A 88 4.36 8.12 8.29
C VAL A 88 3.09 8.96 8.32
N GLU A 89 2.54 9.19 9.50
CA GLU A 89 1.33 9.99 9.70
C GLU A 89 1.61 11.18 10.62
N GLY A 90 1.13 12.35 10.24
CA GLY A 90 1.23 13.60 11.00
C GLY A 90 -0.14 14.09 11.45
N THR A 91 -0.22 14.74 12.62
CA THR A 91 -1.44 15.45 13.05
C THR A 91 -1.21 16.96 13.01
N LYS A 92 -2.06 17.70 12.28
CA LYS A 92 -1.87 19.16 12.09
C LYS A 92 -2.32 19.99 13.30
N LYS A 93 -1.55 21.04 13.66
CA LYS A 93 -1.92 22.08 14.63
C LYS A 93 -3.14 22.88 14.14
N ARG A 94 -3.89 23.42 15.11
CA ARG A 94 -5.17 24.11 14.91
C ARG A 94 -4.99 25.55 14.39
N GLU A 95 -4.76 25.72 13.10
CA GLU A 95 -4.64 27.04 12.44
C GLU A 95 -5.27 27.12 11.01
N SER A 96 -5.98 26.09 10.50
CA SER A 96 -6.58 26.10 9.14
C SER A 96 -7.69 25.04 8.93
N GLU A 97 -8.38 25.01 7.79
CA GLU A 97 -9.51 24.08 7.48
C GLU A 97 -9.26 22.55 7.70
N ASN A 98 -7.99 22.13 7.85
CA ASN A 98 -7.59 20.75 8.20
C ASN A 98 -7.25 20.56 9.70
N ASP A 99 -7.82 21.41 10.57
CA ASP A 99 -7.57 21.42 12.02
C ASP A 99 -7.67 20.04 12.68
N GLY A 100 -6.57 19.60 13.30
CA GLY A 100 -6.52 18.35 14.07
C GLY A 100 -6.69 17.08 13.25
N LYS A 101 -6.71 17.15 11.91
CA LYS A 101 -6.83 15.98 11.04
C LYS A 101 -5.48 15.30 10.85
N THR A 102 -5.53 13.98 10.71
CA THR A 102 -4.39 13.17 10.30
C THR A 102 -4.08 13.39 8.82
N VAL A 103 -2.80 13.48 8.50
CA VAL A 103 -2.26 13.50 7.14
C VAL A 103 -1.19 12.42 7.03
N SER A 104 -0.98 11.90 5.83
CA SER A 104 0.06 10.92 5.53
C SER A 104 1.22 11.59 4.79
N LEU A 105 2.45 11.23 5.15
CA LEU A 105 3.70 11.75 4.60
C LEU A 105 4.70 10.61 4.34
N LEU A 106 5.83 10.96 3.73
CA LEU A 106 6.97 10.06 3.57
C LEU A 106 8.14 10.53 4.43
N MET A 107 8.80 9.58 5.07
CA MET A 107 10.09 9.78 5.70
C MET A 107 11.15 8.97 4.95
N TYR A 108 12.23 9.60 4.51
CA TYR A 108 13.19 8.95 3.62
C TYR A 108 14.65 9.30 3.94
N THR A 109 15.57 8.42 3.54
CA THR A 109 17.02 8.63 3.64
C THR A 109 17.78 7.89 2.56
N SER A 110 18.91 8.43 2.11
CA SER A 110 19.82 7.76 1.16
C SER A 110 21.14 7.30 1.82
N ASP A 111 21.37 7.61 3.10
CA ASP A 111 22.66 7.38 3.78
C ASP A 111 22.54 6.80 5.20
N ASP A 112 21.37 6.22 5.53
CA ASP A 112 21.02 5.62 6.83
C ASP A 112 21.16 6.55 8.06
N SER A 113 21.40 7.84 7.85
CA SER A 113 21.75 8.77 8.94
C SER A 113 20.98 10.09 8.89
N SER A 114 20.75 10.64 7.69
CA SER A 114 20.05 11.89 7.46
C SER A 114 18.63 11.62 6.96
N TRP A 115 17.68 11.51 7.90
CA TRP A 115 16.26 11.33 7.56
C TRP A 115 15.61 12.66 7.22
N LYS A 116 14.80 12.66 6.17
CA LYS A 116 14.03 13.81 5.70
C LYS A 116 12.56 13.47 5.67
N LEU A 117 11.71 14.49 5.78
CA LEU A 117 10.28 14.38 5.59
C LEU A 117 9.93 14.90 4.19
N SER A 118 8.87 14.36 3.59
CA SER A 118 8.31 14.94 2.38
C SER A 118 7.76 16.34 2.64
N THR A 119 7.96 17.24 1.70
CA THR A 119 7.40 18.59 1.76
C THR A 119 5.89 18.58 1.44
N GLY A 120 5.46 17.67 0.55
CA GLY A 120 4.06 17.36 0.30
C GLY A 120 3.48 16.33 1.28
N MET A 121 2.15 16.20 1.25
CA MET A 121 1.37 15.31 2.11
C MET A 121 0.03 14.95 1.46
N SER A 122 -0.68 13.98 2.01
CA SER A 122 -2.05 13.66 1.62
C SER A 122 -3.07 14.72 2.10
N ASP A 123 -4.29 14.65 1.56
CA ASP A 123 -5.42 15.42 2.07
C ASP A 123 -5.70 15.12 3.56
N GLY A 124 -6.24 16.12 4.27
CA GLY A 124 -6.61 15.99 5.67
C GLY A 124 -7.69 14.94 5.91
N GLY A 125 -7.44 14.06 6.87
CA GLY A 125 -8.30 12.92 7.22
C GLY A 125 -7.90 11.62 6.53
N CYS A 126 -6.67 11.53 5.99
CA CYS A 126 -6.13 10.33 5.34
C CYS A 126 -4.99 9.72 6.16
N SER A 127 -5.17 8.47 6.61
CA SER A 127 -4.28 7.68 7.46
C SER A 127 -3.97 6.31 6.85
N ASP A 128 -3.29 5.45 7.63
CA ASP A 128 -2.93 4.07 7.28
C ASP A 128 -2.19 3.96 5.94
N PRO A 129 -1.16 4.80 5.70
CA PRO A 129 -0.50 4.86 4.42
C PRO A 129 0.27 3.58 4.11
N SER A 130 0.12 3.08 2.89
CA SER A 130 0.92 2.00 2.32
C SER A 130 1.61 2.50 1.07
N VAL A 131 2.91 2.22 0.90
CA VAL A 131 3.72 2.81 -0.18
C VAL A 131 4.44 1.74 -1.00
N VAL A 132 4.54 1.96 -2.31
CA VAL A 132 5.30 1.12 -3.25
C VAL A 132 6.06 1.98 -4.26
N GLU A 133 7.13 1.44 -4.86
CA GLU A 133 7.82 2.08 -5.99
C GLU A 133 7.26 1.55 -7.32
N TRP A 134 6.50 2.38 -8.04
CA TRP A 134 5.83 1.95 -9.27
C TRP A 134 6.69 2.13 -10.52
N GLU A 135 7.28 3.30 -10.70
CA GLU A 135 8.25 3.59 -11.76
C GLU A 135 9.55 4.08 -11.14
N LYS A 136 10.60 4.18 -11.95
CA LYS A 136 11.86 4.76 -11.50
C LYS A 136 11.61 6.16 -10.90
N ASP A 137 12.09 6.35 -9.68
CA ASP A 137 11.97 7.59 -8.92
C ASP A 137 10.52 8.04 -8.66
N LYS A 138 9.53 7.15 -8.79
CA LYS A 138 8.11 7.42 -8.52
C LYS A 138 7.50 6.43 -7.54
N LEU A 139 6.94 6.97 -6.47
CA LEU A 139 6.23 6.21 -5.46
C LEU A 139 4.72 6.32 -5.69
N MET A 140 4.00 5.29 -5.27
CA MET A 140 2.56 5.28 -5.15
C MET A 140 2.21 5.07 -3.69
N MET A 141 1.44 5.99 -3.11
CA MET A 141 0.93 5.85 -1.74
C MET A 141 -0.57 5.68 -1.75
N MET A 142 -1.06 4.61 -1.13
CA MET A 142 -2.47 4.42 -0.84
C MET A 142 -2.75 4.80 0.61
N THR A 143 -3.82 5.55 0.84
CA THR A 143 -4.28 6.01 2.16
C THR A 143 -5.75 5.68 2.36
N ALA A 144 -6.16 5.40 3.59
CA ALA A 144 -7.57 5.31 3.96
C ALA A 144 -8.05 6.67 4.47
N CYS A 145 -9.15 7.20 3.92
CA CYS A 145 -9.61 8.55 4.26
C CYS A 145 -10.97 8.58 4.95
N ASP A 146 -11.22 9.65 5.70
CA ASP A 146 -12.44 9.88 6.50
C ASP A 146 -13.73 9.88 5.67
N ASP A 147 -13.65 10.20 4.38
CA ASP A 147 -14.76 10.13 3.44
C ASP A 147 -15.11 8.70 3.02
N GLY A 148 -14.43 7.72 3.60
CA GLY A 148 -14.60 6.29 3.35
C GLY A 148 -13.89 5.83 2.08
N ARG A 149 -13.25 6.70 1.31
CA ARG A 149 -12.54 6.29 0.09
C ARG A 149 -11.07 6.10 0.40
N ARG A 150 -10.46 5.17 -0.32
CA ARG A 150 -9.00 5.12 -0.39
C ARG A 150 -8.52 6.07 -1.46
N ARG A 151 -7.59 6.95 -1.08
CA ARG A 151 -6.95 7.87 -2.02
C ARG A 151 -5.55 7.39 -2.32
N VAL A 152 -5.22 7.40 -3.60
CA VAL A 152 -3.91 6.98 -4.10
C VAL A 152 -3.21 8.20 -4.67
N TYR A 153 -1.96 8.43 -4.27
CA TYR A 153 -1.14 9.55 -4.70
C TYR A 153 0.06 9.03 -5.48
N GLU A 154 0.27 9.60 -6.67
CA GLU A 154 1.53 9.56 -7.40
C GLU A 154 2.48 10.58 -6.76
N ILE A 155 3.64 10.10 -6.31
CA ILE A 155 4.61 10.90 -5.60
C ILE A 155 5.91 10.89 -6.38
N GLY A 156 6.27 12.06 -6.92
CA GLY A 156 7.52 12.29 -7.64
C GLY A 156 8.53 13.05 -6.78
N ASP A 157 9.70 13.28 -7.37
CA ASP A 157 10.71 14.21 -6.85
C ASP A 157 11.02 14.00 -5.35
N LYS A 158 11.19 12.73 -4.94
CA LYS A 158 11.51 12.36 -3.54
C LYS A 158 10.51 12.89 -2.49
N GLY A 159 9.24 13.04 -2.87
CA GLY A 159 8.19 13.50 -1.95
C GLY A 159 7.82 14.97 -2.08
N ASP A 160 8.39 15.70 -3.05
CA ASP A 160 8.08 17.11 -3.25
C ASP A 160 6.80 17.33 -4.08
N SER A 161 6.51 16.43 -5.02
CA SER A 161 5.30 16.51 -5.85
C SER A 161 4.34 15.39 -5.51
N TRP A 162 3.10 15.75 -5.16
CA TRP A 162 2.02 14.83 -4.85
C TRP A 162 0.84 15.11 -5.77
N THR A 163 0.40 14.08 -6.49
CA THR A 163 -0.78 14.17 -7.36
C THR A 163 -1.72 13.04 -7.02
N GLU A 164 -2.97 13.35 -6.67
CA GLU A 164 -3.98 12.31 -6.50
C GLU A 164 -4.22 11.61 -7.84
N ALA A 165 -4.09 10.28 -7.87
CA ALA A 165 -4.18 9.43 -9.05
C ALA A 165 -5.65 9.20 -9.48
N LEU A 166 -6.38 10.30 -9.73
CA LEU A 166 -7.81 10.32 -10.06
C LEU A 166 -8.15 9.60 -11.37
N GLY A 167 -7.18 9.48 -12.28
CA GLY A 167 -7.35 8.79 -13.57
C GLY A 167 -7.14 7.27 -13.51
N THR A 168 -6.64 6.74 -12.39
CA THR A 168 -6.24 5.33 -12.28
C THR A 168 -6.80 4.67 -11.02
N LEU A 169 -6.15 4.87 -9.87
CA LEU A 169 -6.36 4.06 -8.66
C LEU A 169 -7.07 4.80 -7.53
N SER A 170 -7.02 6.14 -7.52
CA SER A 170 -7.63 6.88 -6.43
C SER A 170 -9.15 6.71 -6.45
N ARG A 171 -9.75 6.53 -5.27
CA ARG A 171 -11.19 6.40 -5.07
C ARG A 171 -11.84 5.16 -5.69
N VAL A 172 -11.03 4.21 -6.19
CA VAL A 172 -11.50 2.90 -6.68
C VAL A 172 -12.03 2.06 -5.51
N TRP A 173 -11.26 1.98 -4.43
CA TRP A 173 -11.62 1.21 -3.25
C TRP A 173 -12.26 2.10 -2.19
N GLY A 174 -13.38 1.65 -1.63
CA GLY A 174 -14.13 2.39 -0.62
C GLY A 174 -14.63 1.48 0.49
N ASN A 175 -14.71 2.07 1.68
CA ASN A 175 -15.23 1.49 2.90
C ASN A 175 -16.28 2.43 3.50
N LYS A 176 -17.52 1.94 3.63
CA LYS A 176 -18.67 2.70 4.15
C LYS A 176 -18.71 2.79 5.69
N HIS A 177 -17.86 2.03 6.39
CA HIS A 177 -17.85 1.95 7.85
C HIS A 177 -17.46 3.28 8.50
N LYS A 178 -17.59 3.39 9.82
CA LYS A 178 -17.23 4.59 10.61
C LYS A 178 -16.26 4.25 11.73
N GLY A 179 -15.49 5.25 12.16
CA GLY A 179 -14.49 5.07 13.22
C GLY A 179 -13.30 4.23 12.75
N HIS A 180 -12.73 3.44 13.67
CA HIS A 180 -11.52 2.64 13.44
C HIS A 180 -11.63 1.63 12.29
N GLU A 181 -12.83 1.15 11.97
CA GLU A 181 -13.06 0.22 10.85
C GLU A 181 -12.84 0.87 9.48
N LYS A 182 -12.73 2.21 9.40
CA LYS A 182 -12.41 2.95 8.17
C LYS A 182 -10.93 2.84 7.78
N GLY A 183 -10.06 2.89 8.78
CA GLY A 183 -8.61 2.95 8.64
C GLY A 183 -8.02 1.58 8.91
N ILE A 184 -7.74 0.84 7.83
CA ILE A 184 -7.18 -0.51 7.92
C ILE A 184 -5.87 -0.52 7.13
N GLY A 185 -4.75 -0.86 7.76
CA GLY A 185 -3.49 -1.03 7.05
C GLY A 185 -3.61 -2.07 5.94
N SER A 186 -3.23 -1.70 4.72
CA SER A 186 -3.27 -2.59 3.55
C SER A 186 -1.91 -3.21 3.26
N GLY A 187 -1.90 -4.49 2.91
CA GLY A 187 -0.75 -5.07 2.24
C GLY A 187 -0.69 -4.49 0.83
N PHE A 188 0.33 -3.69 0.53
CA PHE A 188 0.50 -3.07 -0.78
C PHE A 188 1.94 -3.28 -1.23
N ILE A 189 2.12 -4.02 -2.32
CA ILE A 189 3.45 -4.33 -2.87
C ILE A 189 3.45 -4.20 -4.39
N THR A 190 4.64 -3.99 -4.94
CA THR A 190 4.92 -4.23 -6.35
C THR A 190 5.54 -5.60 -6.55
N ALA A 191 5.13 -6.30 -7.60
CA ALA A 191 5.65 -7.60 -7.98
C ALA A 191 5.94 -7.64 -9.48
N THR A 192 6.88 -8.49 -9.86
CA THR A 192 7.21 -8.76 -11.26
C THR A 192 6.80 -10.19 -11.55
N VAL A 193 5.76 -10.37 -12.36
CA VAL A 193 5.05 -11.65 -12.53
C VAL A 193 4.99 -12.07 -13.99
N GLY A 194 5.04 -13.39 -14.22
CA GLY A 194 4.88 -14.01 -15.55
C GLY A 194 6.17 -14.07 -16.34
N GLY A 195 6.14 -14.80 -17.47
CA GLY A 195 7.34 -15.04 -18.29
C GLY A 195 7.99 -13.77 -18.84
N ASP A 196 7.20 -12.73 -19.10
CA ASP A 196 7.69 -11.43 -19.60
C ASP A 196 8.06 -10.46 -18.49
N LYS A 197 8.00 -10.88 -17.22
CA LYS A 197 8.33 -10.04 -16.06
C LYS A 197 7.54 -8.72 -16.05
N LYS A 198 6.20 -8.81 -16.20
CA LYS A 198 5.34 -7.62 -16.13
C LYS A 198 5.30 -7.13 -14.69
N LYS A 199 5.62 -5.84 -14.48
CA LYS A 199 5.48 -5.17 -13.19
C LYS A 199 4.00 -4.91 -12.91
N VAL A 200 3.55 -5.29 -11.71
CA VAL A 200 2.17 -5.15 -11.24
C VAL A 200 2.16 -4.71 -9.78
N MET A 201 1.03 -4.18 -9.35
CA MET A 201 0.71 -3.84 -7.98
C MET A 201 -0.29 -4.86 -7.42
N LEU A 202 -0.03 -5.35 -6.22
CA LEU A 202 -0.89 -6.25 -5.46
C LEU A 202 -1.33 -5.56 -4.19
N VAL A 203 -2.63 -5.58 -3.91
CA VAL A 203 -3.22 -4.93 -2.75
C VAL A 203 -4.12 -5.90 -2.00
N THR A 204 -4.00 -6.02 -0.68
CA THR A 204 -5.00 -6.70 0.16
C THR A 204 -5.91 -5.70 0.85
N LEU A 205 -7.22 -5.89 0.65
CA LEU A 205 -8.25 -5.01 1.21
C LEU A 205 -9.46 -5.80 1.69
N PRO A 206 -10.08 -5.42 2.82
CA PRO A 206 -11.31 -6.04 3.28
C PRO A 206 -12.47 -5.69 2.34
N VAL A 207 -13.26 -6.71 2.01
CA VAL A 207 -14.52 -6.61 1.29
C VAL A 207 -15.61 -7.05 2.25
N TYR A 208 -16.63 -6.21 2.40
CA TYR A 208 -17.68 -6.42 3.38
C TYR A 208 -18.95 -6.92 2.70
N SER A 209 -19.49 -8.02 3.23
CA SER A 209 -20.75 -8.61 2.79
C SER A 209 -21.70 -8.75 3.97
N LYS A 210 -22.97 -8.43 3.71
CA LYS A 210 -24.05 -8.70 4.67
C LYS A 210 -24.50 -10.15 4.49
N GLU A 211 -24.34 -10.96 5.52
CA GLU A 211 -24.95 -12.29 5.58
C GLU A 211 -26.16 -12.23 6.53
N LYS A 212 -27.25 -12.91 6.16
CA LYS A 212 -28.39 -13.11 7.07
C LYS A 212 -28.10 -14.36 7.89
N GLU A 213 -28.11 -14.25 9.21
CA GLU A 213 -28.08 -15.43 10.08
C GLU A 213 -29.49 -16.02 10.20
N ASP A 214 -29.59 -17.32 9.97
CA ASP A 214 -30.78 -18.11 10.22
C ASP A 214 -30.92 -18.30 11.74
N GLU A 215 -31.59 -17.35 12.41
CA GLU A 215 -32.55 -17.59 13.51
C GLU A 215 -33.06 -16.28 14.13
N ASP A 216 -32.34 -15.15 14.03
CA ASP A 216 -32.73 -13.88 14.70
C ASP A 216 -32.87 -12.63 13.80
N ASN A 217 -32.79 -12.75 12.47
CA ASN A 217 -32.92 -11.60 11.53
C ASN A 217 -31.96 -10.41 11.81
N GLU A 218 -30.86 -10.61 12.54
CA GLU A 218 -29.81 -9.62 12.66
C GLU A 218 -28.83 -9.74 11.49
N GLU A 219 -28.72 -8.70 10.66
CA GLU A 219 -27.72 -8.63 9.59
C GLU A 219 -26.34 -8.41 10.22
N LYS A 220 -25.53 -9.46 10.33
CA LYS A 220 -24.11 -9.32 10.69
C LYS A 220 -23.29 -9.08 9.42
N GLU A 221 -22.59 -7.95 9.38
CA GLU A 221 -21.64 -7.64 8.32
C GLU A 221 -20.34 -8.39 8.59
N LYS A 222 -19.93 -9.23 7.64
CA LYS A 222 -18.68 -9.99 7.67
C LYS A 222 -17.68 -9.36 6.71
N SER A 223 -16.41 -9.34 7.09
CA SER A 223 -15.33 -8.87 6.23
C SER A 223 -14.47 -10.04 5.74
N GLU A 224 -14.33 -10.18 4.42
CA GLU A 224 -13.37 -11.09 3.80
C GLU A 224 -12.21 -10.25 3.25
N LEU A 225 -10.96 -10.63 3.57
CA LEU A 225 -9.80 -10.00 2.96
C LEU A 225 -9.66 -10.49 1.53
N HIS A 226 -9.61 -9.59 0.56
CA HIS A 226 -9.44 -9.90 -0.87
C HIS A 226 -8.07 -9.43 -1.37
N LEU A 227 -7.56 -10.14 -2.40
CA LEU A 227 -6.39 -9.72 -3.17
C LEU A 227 -6.83 -9.02 -4.45
N TRP A 228 -6.32 -7.82 -4.67
CA TRP A 228 -6.54 -7.03 -5.88
C TRP A 228 -5.24 -6.96 -6.68
N LEU A 229 -5.38 -7.00 -8.01
CA LEU A 229 -4.29 -6.89 -8.98
C LEU A 229 -4.51 -5.66 -9.85
N THR A 230 -3.45 -4.86 -10.06
CA THR A 230 -3.48 -3.77 -11.02
C THR A 230 -2.12 -3.54 -11.70
N ASP A 231 -2.14 -3.08 -12.96
CA ASP A 231 -0.97 -2.56 -13.68
C ASP A 231 -1.02 -1.02 -13.85
N ASN A 232 -1.71 -0.32 -12.94
CA ASN A 232 -2.06 1.10 -13.02
C ASN A 232 -3.03 1.47 -14.16
N THR A 233 -3.52 0.49 -14.93
CA THR A 233 -4.57 0.68 -15.94
C THR A 233 -5.75 -0.24 -15.66
N HIS A 234 -5.49 -1.54 -15.65
CA HIS A 234 -6.47 -2.57 -15.35
C HIS A 234 -6.52 -2.83 -13.85
N ILE A 235 -7.69 -3.16 -13.33
CA ILE A 235 -7.89 -3.52 -11.92
C ILE A 235 -8.80 -4.75 -11.88
N VAL A 236 -8.37 -5.80 -11.17
CA VAL A 236 -9.14 -7.04 -11.03
C VAL A 236 -9.09 -7.50 -9.58
N ASP A 237 -10.26 -7.88 -9.05
CA ASP A 237 -10.35 -8.66 -7.83
C ASP A 237 -9.99 -10.12 -8.12
N ILE A 238 -8.90 -10.61 -7.53
CA ILE A 238 -8.43 -11.99 -7.67
C ILE A 238 -9.26 -12.94 -6.78
N GLY A 239 -9.87 -12.38 -5.73
CA GLY A 239 -10.74 -13.07 -4.80
C GLY A 239 -10.21 -13.12 -3.36
N PRO A 240 -10.91 -13.86 -2.49
CA PRO A 240 -10.62 -13.90 -1.06
C PRO A 240 -9.29 -14.58 -0.75
N VAL A 241 -8.61 -14.06 0.28
CA VAL A 241 -7.38 -14.61 0.88
C VAL A 241 -7.58 -15.06 2.32
N SER A 242 -8.57 -14.51 3.02
CA SER A 242 -9.00 -15.00 4.33
C SER A 242 -10.08 -16.07 4.17
N GLU A 243 -10.09 -17.05 5.07
CA GLU A 243 -11.21 -17.96 5.19
C GLU A 243 -12.49 -17.20 5.56
N LYS A 244 -13.63 -17.71 5.09
CA LYS A 244 -14.94 -17.24 5.54
C LYS A 244 -15.08 -17.50 7.03
N GLY A 245 -15.41 -16.47 7.79
CA GLY A 245 -15.55 -16.57 9.24
C GLY A 245 -16.31 -15.39 9.83
N GLU A 246 -16.59 -15.49 11.12
CA GLU A 246 -17.24 -14.44 11.91
C GLU A 246 -16.27 -13.35 12.39
N ASP A 247 -14.98 -13.53 12.12
CA ASP A 247 -13.92 -12.63 12.56
C ASP A 247 -13.70 -11.49 11.57
N ASP A 248 -13.56 -10.27 12.08
CA ASP A 248 -13.23 -9.12 11.25
C ASP A 248 -11.74 -9.10 10.90
N VAL A 249 -11.40 -8.67 9.69
CA VAL A 249 -10.01 -8.44 9.27
C VAL A 249 -9.64 -6.97 9.44
N THR A 250 -8.54 -6.70 10.15
CA THR A 250 -8.18 -5.34 10.61
C THR A 250 -6.89 -4.77 10.02
N ALA A 251 -5.93 -5.61 9.67
CA ALA A 251 -4.67 -5.19 9.04
C ALA A 251 -4.07 -6.32 8.22
N SER A 252 -3.33 -5.99 7.17
CA SER A 252 -2.66 -6.98 6.32
C SER A 252 -1.30 -6.51 5.81
N SER A 253 -0.46 -7.47 5.46
CA SER A 253 0.83 -7.30 4.79
C SER A 253 1.01 -8.39 3.73
N LEU A 254 1.70 -8.05 2.66
CA LEU A 254 1.99 -8.95 1.55
C LEU A 254 3.49 -9.12 1.39
N LEU A 255 3.91 -10.34 1.07
CA LEU A 255 5.28 -10.67 0.71
C LEU A 255 5.28 -11.46 -0.60
N TYR A 256 5.97 -10.95 -1.61
CA TYR A 256 6.24 -11.66 -2.86
C TYR A 256 7.72 -12.04 -2.92
N GLU A 257 7.98 -13.34 -2.98
CA GLU A 257 9.31 -13.90 -3.20
C GLU A 257 9.41 -14.28 -4.69
N SER A 258 10.20 -13.53 -5.46
CA SER A 258 10.48 -13.86 -6.86
C SER A 258 11.50 -15.00 -6.94
N ALA A 259 11.37 -15.86 -7.96
CA ALA A 259 12.40 -16.84 -8.27
C ALA A 259 13.76 -16.16 -8.54
N VAL A 260 14.81 -16.58 -7.81
CA VAL A 260 16.17 -16.03 -7.98
C VAL A 260 16.76 -16.53 -9.30
N SER A 261 17.27 -15.61 -10.12
CA SER A 261 17.95 -15.97 -11.37
C SER A 261 19.21 -16.80 -11.08
N GLY A 262 19.18 -18.09 -11.41
CA GLY A 262 20.32 -18.99 -11.28
C GLY A 262 20.03 -20.26 -10.48
N ASP A 263 18.92 -20.32 -9.75
CA ASP A 263 18.49 -21.52 -9.01
C ASP A 263 17.18 -22.05 -9.61
N SER A 264 17.27 -23.15 -10.37
CA SER A 264 16.15 -23.73 -11.11
C SER A 264 15.06 -24.36 -10.22
N ASN A 265 15.26 -24.36 -8.90
CA ASN A 265 14.37 -25.03 -7.94
C ASN A 265 13.53 -24.06 -7.09
N GLN A 266 13.68 -22.74 -7.24
CA GLN A 266 12.88 -21.78 -6.47
C GLN A 266 11.64 -21.32 -7.24
N GLU A 267 10.48 -21.76 -6.77
CA GLU A 267 9.17 -21.28 -7.22
C GLU A 267 8.86 -19.90 -6.63
N GLU A 268 8.21 -19.04 -7.42
CA GLU A 268 7.63 -17.79 -6.92
C GLU A 268 6.61 -18.06 -5.81
N LYS A 269 6.64 -17.27 -4.74
CA LYS A 269 5.70 -17.40 -3.61
C LYS A 269 5.06 -16.06 -3.29
N LEU A 270 3.76 -16.10 -3.01
CA LEU A 270 3.01 -14.99 -2.46
C LEU A 270 2.48 -15.40 -1.09
N ILE A 271 2.74 -14.59 -0.08
CA ILE A 271 2.32 -14.82 1.30
C ILE A 271 1.56 -13.59 1.77
N ALA A 272 0.40 -13.81 2.39
CA ALA A 272 -0.32 -12.79 3.13
C ALA A 272 -0.20 -13.04 4.63
N LEU A 273 0.12 -11.99 5.37
CA LEU A 273 0.05 -11.94 6.82
C LEU A 273 -1.08 -11.00 7.19
N TYR A 274 -2.05 -11.43 7.99
CA TYR A 274 -3.19 -10.60 8.32
C TYR A 274 -3.72 -10.88 9.72
N GLU A 275 -4.38 -9.88 10.27
CA GLU A 275 -4.95 -9.91 11.60
C GLU A 275 -6.44 -10.25 11.53
N LYS A 276 -6.88 -11.16 12.41
CA LYS A 276 -8.29 -11.48 12.65
C LYS A 276 -8.67 -11.04 14.04
N LYS A 277 -9.80 -10.34 14.15
CA LYS A 277 -10.41 -9.93 15.40
C LYS A 277 -11.65 -10.77 15.66
N LYS A 278 -11.60 -11.55 16.75
CA LYS A 278 -12.78 -12.30 17.22
C LYS A 278 -13.74 -11.37 17.91
N LYS A 279 -15.01 -11.38 17.50
CA LYS A 279 -16.12 -10.75 18.24
C LYS A 279 -16.68 -11.78 19.23
N GLY A 280 -16.67 -11.44 20.52
CA GLY A 280 -17.29 -12.23 21.58
C GLY A 280 -17.69 -11.33 22.75
N ASP A 281 -18.49 -11.84 23.69
CA ASP A 281 -19.03 -11.14 24.87
C ASP A 281 -17.96 -10.73 25.93
N GLY A 282 -16.69 -10.60 25.53
CA GLY A 282 -15.55 -10.29 26.39
C GLY A 282 -14.48 -9.44 25.66
N GLU A 283 -13.25 -9.46 26.18
CA GLU A 283 -12.11 -8.73 25.58
C GLU A 283 -11.84 -9.23 24.15
N SER A 284 -11.82 -8.33 23.16
CA SER A 284 -11.56 -8.69 21.77
C SER A 284 -10.16 -9.28 21.64
N THR A 285 -10.07 -10.53 21.15
CA THR A 285 -8.79 -11.18 20.91
C THR A 285 -8.35 -11.00 19.46
N HIS A 286 -7.09 -10.60 19.31
CA HIS A 286 -6.44 -10.40 18.03
C HIS A 286 -5.53 -11.59 17.73
N GLY A 287 -5.72 -12.21 16.57
CA GLY A 287 -4.91 -13.33 16.10
C GLY A 287 -4.22 -13.00 14.78
N LEU A 288 -2.95 -13.38 14.65
CA LEU A 288 -2.17 -13.18 13.43
C LEU A 288 -2.15 -14.47 12.59
N TRP A 289 -2.53 -14.36 11.32
CA TRP A 289 -2.63 -15.48 10.38
C TRP A 289 -1.66 -15.28 9.22
N SER A 290 -0.96 -16.35 8.83
CA SER A 290 -0.09 -16.38 7.66
C SER A 290 -0.60 -17.43 6.69
N VAL A 291 -0.79 -17.05 5.43
CA VAL A 291 -1.32 -17.92 4.37
C VAL A 291 -0.46 -17.80 3.12
N ARG A 292 -0.08 -18.95 2.54
CA ARG A 292 0.53 -19.02 1.21
C ARG A 292 -0.55 -18.96 0.14
N LEU A 293 -0.49 -17.95 -0.70
CA LEU A 293 -1.49 -17.64 -1.72
C LEU A 293 -1.16 -18.30 -3.07
N SER A 294 -0.93 -19.61 -3.09
CA SER A 294 -0.51 -20.32 -4.30
C SER A 294 -1.57 -20.27 -5.41
N GLU A 295 -2.84 -20.45 -5.07
CA GLU A 295 -3.94 -20.41 -6.04
C GLU A 295 -4.16 -18.99 -6.57
N GLN A 296 -4.16 -17.99 -5.69
CA GLN A 296 -4.32 -16.60 -6.07
C GLN A 296 -3.13 -16.12 -6.91
N LEU A 297 -1.90 -16.55 -6.60
CA LEU A 297 -0.73 -16.25 -7.43
C LEU A 297 -0.85 -16.86 -8.83
N GLN A 298 -1.38 -18.08 -8.96
CA GLN A 298 -1.66 -18.66 -10.28
C GLN A 298 -2.70 -17.83 -11.04
N ARG A 299 -3.80 -17.42 -10.41
CA ARG A 299 -4.80 -16.53 -11.01
C ARG A 299 -4.21 -15.19 -11.45
N VAL A 300 -3.32 -14.60 -10.64
CA VAL A 300 -2.59 -13.38 -11.01
C VAL A 300 -1.80 -13.58 -12.31
N LYS A 301 -1.07 -14.70 -12.45
CA LYS A 301 -0.33 -15.03 -13.68
C LYS A 301 -1.25 -15.16 -14.88
N ASP A 302 -2.39 -15.83 -14.72
CA ASP A 302 -3.37 -16.05 -15.79
C ASP A 302 -4.01 -14.73 -16.25
N VAL A 303 -4.35 -13.83 -15.30
CA VAL A 303 -4.88 -12.49 -15.60
C VAL A 303 -3.83 -11.63 -16.31
N VAL A 304 -2.59 -11.62 -15.84
CA VAL A 304 -1.48 -10.89 -16.48
C VAL A 304 -1.26 -11.37 -17.93
N ALA A 305 -1.27 -12.69 -18.15
CA ALA A 305 -1.16 -13.25 -19.50
C ALA A 305 -2.35 -12.86 -20.39
N THR A 306 -3.55 -12.80 -19.82
CA THR A 306 -4.77 -12.38 -20.52
C THR A 306 -4.70 -10.92 -20.93
N TRP A 307 -4.33 -10.01 -20.02
CA TRP A 307 -4.13 -8.58 -20.35
C TRP A 307 -3.15 -8.42 -21.49
N LYS A 308 -1.99 -9.08 -21.44
CA LYS A 308 -1.01 -9.05 -22.54
C LYS A 308 -1.61 -9.48 -23.88
N LYS A 309 -2.40 -10.56 -23.89
CA LYS A 309 -3.04 -11.06 -25.11
C LYS A 309 -4.05 -10.04 -25.67
N VAL A 310 -4.89 -9.47 -24.80
CA VAL A 310 -5.90 -8.48 -25.19
C VAL A 310 -5.22 -7.19 -25.69
N ASP A 311 -4.24 -6.65 -24.95
CA ASP A 311 -3.47 -5.47 -25.35
C ASP A 311 -2.75 -5.69 -26.69
N GLY A 312 -2.20 -6.89 -26.90
CA GLY A 312 -1.55 -7.28 -28.16
C GLY A 312 -2.51 -7.41 -29.35
N ILE A 313 -3.80 -7.67 -29.11
CA ILE A 313 -4.85 -7.65 -30.14
C ILE A 313 -5.28 -6.21 -30.40
N VAL A 314 -5.62 -5.46 -29.35
CA VAL A 314 -6.14 -4.09 -29.44
C VAL A 314 -5.13 -3.15 -30.07
N SER A 315 -3.84 -3.27 -29.73
CA SER A 315 -2.77 -2.46 -30.33
C SER A 315 -2.60 -2.66 -31.85
N LYS A 316 -3.08 -3.77 -32.40
CA LYS A 316 -3.06 -4.07 -33.84
C LYS A 316 -4.32 -3.61 -34.58
N LEU A 317 -5.36 -3.21 -33.86
CA LEU A 317 -6.57 -2.65 -34.47
C LEU A 317 -6.21 -1.25 -35.00
N CYS A 318 -6.20 -1.08 -36.32
CA CYS A 318 -6.11 0.26 -36.91
C CYS A 318 -7.41 1.01 -36.60
N PRO A 319 -7.36 2.29 -36.18
CA PRO A 319 -8.57 3.09 -36.19
C PRO A 319 -8.91 3.30 -37.67
N THR A 320 -10.10 2.87 -38.09
CA THR A 320 -10.57 3.16 -39.44
C THR A 320 -10.53 4.68 -39.59
N GLN A 321 -9.71 5.20 -40.52
CA GLN A 321 -9.53 6.62 -40.74
C GLN A 321 -10.90 7.28 -40.92
N VAL A 322 -11.39 7.99 -39.90
CA VAL A 322 -12.42 9.00 -40.12
C VAL A 322 -11.70 10.16 -40.79
N LEU A 323 -11.63 10.09 -42.12
CA LEU A 323 -11.22 11.19 -42.99
C LEU A 323 -12.15 12.39 -42.77
N ARG A 324 -11.87 13.20 -41.76
CA ARG A 324 -12.25 14.61 -41.74
C ARG A 324 -10.96 15.42 -41.79
N ARG A 325 -10.75 16.02 -42.97
CA ARG A 325 -9.62 16.88 -43.32
C ARG A 325 -9.30 17.87 -42.19
N VAL A 326 -8.16 17.70 -41.54
CA VAL A 326 -7.41 18.78 -40.87
C VAL A 326 -5.94 18.58 -41.24
N PRO A 327 -5.19 19.64 -41.63
CA PRO A 327 -3.83 19.47 -42.10
C PRO A 327 -2.87 19.20 -40.92
N GLN A 328 -2.13 18.10 -41.06
CA GLN A 328 -0.71 17.96 -40.72
C GLN A 328 -0.29 17.98 -39.23
N LEU A 329 -0.34 16.78 -38.64
CA LEU A 329 0.70 16.25 -37.75
C LEU A 329 0.69 14.72 -37.94
N GLU A 330 1.64 14.20 -38.72
CA GLU A 330 1.80 12.75 -38.86
C GLU A 330 2.35 12.16 -37.56
N MET A 331 1.44 11.71 -36.71
CA MET A 331 1.75 10.71 -35.69
C MET A 331 1.00 9.45 -36.09
N SER A 332 1.73 8.37 -36.38
CA SER A 332 1.14 7.09 -36.81
C SER A 332 0.01 6.68 -35.87
N ALA A 333 -1.16 6.37 -36.43
CA ALA A 333 -2.35 6.03 -35.65
C ALA A 333 -2.16 4.80 -34.73
N ALA A 334 -1.20 3.91 -35.06
CA ALA A 334 -0.79 2.81 -34.20
C ALA A 334 -0.12 3.30 -32.89
N LEU A 335 0.58 4.44 -32.94
CA LEU A 335 1.22 5.05 -31.77
C LEU A 335 0.20 5.71 -30.82
N LEU A 336 -0.93 6.18 -31.37
CA LEU A 336 -2.01 6.80 -30.59
C LEU A 336 -2.80 5.75 -29.78
N ILE A 337 -3.09 4.59 -30.38
CA ILE A 337 -3.87 3.52 -29.74
C ILE A 337 -3.11 2.85 -28.59
N SER A 338 -1.80 2.69 -28.72
CA SER A 338 -0.96 2.07 -27.69
C SER A 338 -0.73 2.95 -26.46
N ARG A 339 -1.00 4.26 -26.52
CA ARG A 339 -0.83 5.20 -25.39
C ARG A 339 -2.11 5.48 -24.59
N MET A 340 -3.26 5.04 -25.08
CA MET A 340 -4.52 5.12 -24.32
C MET A 340 -4.63 3.87 -23.46
N GLY A 341 -4.59 4.02 -22.13
CA GLY A 341 -4.87 2.90 -21.22
C GLY A 341 -6.29 2.42 -21.42
N TRP A 342 -6.47 1.21 -21.94
CA TRP A 342 -7.78 0.62 -22.17
C TRP A 342 -8.26 -0.05 -20.88
N LEU A 343 -9.39 0.40 -20.34
CA LEU A 343 -9.91 -0.12 -19.07
C LEU A 343 -10.65 -1.46 -19.22
N ALA A 344 -11.34 -1.66 -20.35
CA ALA A 344 -12.13 -2.85 -20.63
C ALA A 344 -12.33 -3.07 -22.14
N PHE A 345 -12.46 -4.33 -22.57
CA PHE A 345 -12.79 -4.72 -23.94
C PHE A 345 -13.93 -5.74 -23.94
N CYS A 346 -15.09 -5.38 -24.51
CA CYS A 346 -16.24 -6.27 -24.68
C CYS A 346 -16.40 -6.65 -26.17
N PRO A 347 -15.89 -7.80 -26.62
CA PRO A 347 -16.19 -8.28 -27.96
C PRO A 347 -17.65 -8.76 -28.04
N ALA A 348 -18.30 -8.51 -29.18
CA ALA A 348 -19.60 -9.12 -29.50
C ALA A 348 -19.41 -10.62 -29.80
N ASN A 349 -20.36 -11.44 -29.32
CA ASN A 349 -20.46 -12.88 -29.61
C ASN A 349 -20.77 -13.16 -31.08
#